data_AF-A0A194XHC7-F1
#
_entry.id   AF-A0A194XHC7-F1
#
_cell.length_a   1.000
_cell.length_b   1.000
_cell.length_c   1.000
_cell.angle_alpha   90.00
_cell.angle_beta   90.00
_cell.angle_gamma   90.00
#
_symmetry.space_group_name_H-M   'P 1'
#
loop_
_entity.id
_entity.type
_entity.pdbx_description
1 polymer ?
#
loop_
_entity_poly.entity_id
_entity_poly.type
_entity_poly.pdbx_seq_one_letter_code
_entity_poly.pdbx_strand_id
1 'polypeptide(L)'
;ERAVTTVMSWTKQVVVIIATSEGKSLLFILPCILPNARVTILVLPLVSLRGDLLRRVRELGIDHLVWAPSEQQDAPLVFVIVEA
;
A
#
# COMPACT_ATOMS: atom_id res chain seq x y z
N GLU A 1 -4.93 11.68 -12.24
CA GLU A 1 -6.37 11.56 -11.95
C GLU A 1 -6.97 10.19 -12.33
N ARG A 2 -6.97 9.78 -13.62
CA ARG A 2 -7.59 8.51 -14.08
C ARG A 2 -7.13 7.24 -13.36
N ALA A 3 -5.85 7.14 -12.99
CA ALA A 3 -5.32 5.98 -12.29
C ALA A 3 -5.94 5.82 -10.89
N VAL A 4 -6.04 6.91 -10.12
CA VAL A 4 -6.64 6.90 -8.77
C VAL A 4 -8.11 6.49 -8.85
N THR A 5 -8.89 7.10 -9.74
CA THR A 5 -10.32 6.78 -9.85
C THR A 5 -10.58 5.34 -10.29
N THR A 6 -9.72 4.76 -11.13
CA THR A 6 -9.81 3.36 -11.55
C THR A 6 -9.40 2.39 -10.44
N VAL A 7 -8.38 2.73 -9.65
CA VAL A 7 -8.00 1.93 -8.47
C VAL A 7 -9.13 1.98 -7.43
N MET A 8 -9.70 3.16 -7.18
CA MET A 8 -10.78 3.37 -6.21
C MET A 8 -12.12 2.76 -6.63
N SER A 9 -12.32 2.45 -7.91
CA SER A 9 -13.55 1.79 -8.35
C SER A 9 -13.55 0.29 -8.04
N TRP A 10 -12.38 -0.31 -7.78
CA TRP A 10 -12.23 -1.75 -7.52
C TRP A 10 -12.79 -2.66 -8.62
N THR A 11 -13.04 -2.12 -9.82
CA THR A 11 -13.74 -2.83 -10.90
C THR A 11 -12.82 -3.46 -11.93
N LYS A 12 -11.54 -3.09 -11.94
CA LYS A 12 -10.57 -3.51 -12.96
C LYS A 12 -9.18 -3.68 -12.35
N GLN A 13 -8.41 -4.59 -12.94
CA GLN A 13 -6.98 -4.67 -12.71
C GLN A 13 -6.29 -3.54 -13.50
N VAL A 14 -5.30 -2.90 -12.89
CA VAL A 14 -4.62 -1.73 -13.47
C VAL A 14 -3.11 -1.93 -13.42
N VAL A 15 -2.44 -1.65 -14.55
CA VAL A 15 -0.99 -1.52 -14.61
C VAL A 15 -0.66 -0.03 -14.76
N VAL A 16 0.11 0.51 -13.81
CA VAL A 16 0.49 1.92 -13.82
C VAL A 16 2.00 2.06 -14.00
N ILE A 17 2.38 2.75 -15.08
CA ILE A 17 3.76 3.08 -15.44
C ILE A 17 3.90 4.59 -15.31
N ILE A 18 4.62 5.03 -14.27
CA ILE A 18 4.91 6.43 -13.96
C ILE A 18 6.33 6.49 -13.39
N ALA A 19 6.99 7.63 -13.55
CA ALA A 19 8.36 7.80 -13.06
C ALA A 19 8.41 7.79 -11.52
N THR A 20 9.59 7.51 -10.98
CA THR A 20 9.84 7.69 -9.54
C THR A 20 9.53 9.13 -9.16
N SER A 21 8.95 9.35 -7.97
CA SER A 21 8.45 10.65 -7.47
C SER A 21 7.18 11.21 -8.11
N GLU A 22 6.61 10.59 -9.15
CA GLU A 22 5.31 11.01 -9.74
C GLU A 22 4.07 10.54 -8.94
N GLY A 23 4.24 10.24 -7.65
CA GLY A 23 3.09 9.94 -6.79
C GLY A 23 2.55 8.51 -6.87
N LYS A 24 3.34 7.52 -7.32
CA LYS A 24 2.93 6.10 -7.31
C LYS A 24 2.43 5.62 -5.95
N SER A 25 3.04 6.10 -4.87
CA SER A 25 2.62 5.74 -3.51
C SER A 25 1.19 6.17 -3.18
N LEU A 26 0.72 7.27 -3.78
CA LEU A 26 -0.64 7.77 -3.55
C LEU A 26 -1.71 6.77 -4.00
N LEU A 27 -1.40 5.95 -5.01
CA LEU A 27 -2.33 4.97 -5.56
C LEU A 27 -2.66 3.83 -4.58
N PHE A 28 -1.77 3.52 -3.63
CA PHE A 28 -2.04 2.53 -2.59
C PHE A 28 -2.28 3.15 -1.21
N ILE A 29 -1.76 4.35 -0.92
CA ILE A 29 -2.02 5.04 0.35
C ILE A 29 -3.46 5.54 0.43
N LEU A 30 -3.95 6.20 -0.62
CA LEU A 30 -5.27 6.82 -0.58
C LEU A 30 -6.40 5.79 -0.35
N PRO A 31 -6.40 4.60 -0.99
CA PRO A 31 -7.42 3.59 -0.72
C PRO A 31 -7.45 3.08 0.72
N CYS A 32 -6.34 3.17 1.46
CA CYS A 32 -6.23 2.69 2.85
C CYS A 32 -6.83 3.65 3.88
N ILE A 33 -6.93 4.94 3.56
CA ILE A 33 -7.28 5.99 4.54
C ILE A 33 -8.71 6.53 4.38
N LEU A 34 -9.45 6.03 3.39
CA LEU A 34 -10.82 6.47 3.13
C LEU A 34 -11.83 5.76 4.05
N PRO A 35 -12.97 6.39 4.38
CA PRO A 35 -14.08 5.71 5.02
C PRO A 35 -14.51 4.51 4.17
N ASN A 36 -14.59 3.31 4.76
CA ASN A 36 -14.80 2.02 4.09
C ASN A 36 -13.60 1.48 3.29
N ALA A 37 -12.39 1.96 3.57
CA ALA A 37 -11.16 1.33 3.11
C ALA A 37 -11.20 -0.17 3.42
N ARG A 38 -10.95 -0.99 2.40
CA ARG A 38 -10.68 -2.42 2.57
C ARG A 38 -9.19 -2.62 2.83
N VAL A 39 -8.82 -3.82 3.25
CA VAL A 39 -7.42 -4.20 3.43
C VAL A 39 -6.68 -4.08 2.10
N THR A 40 -5.61 -3.29 2.09
CA THR A 40 -4.66 -3.21 0.98
C THR A 40 -3.42 -4.02 1.31
N ILE A 41 -3.14 -5.04 0.49
CA ILE A 41 -1.92 -5.84 0.61
C ILE A 41 -0.86 -5.24 -0.30
N LEU A 42 0.18 -4.68 0.29
CA LEU A 42 1.31 -4.09 -0.42
C LEU A 42 2.48 -5.07 -0.46
N VAL A 43 2.68 -5.67 -1.63
CA VAL A 43 3.78 -6.60 -1.89
C VAL A 43 5.02 -5.83 -2.32
N LEU A 44 6.10 -5.91 -1.55
CA LEU A 44 7.35 -5.19 -1.80
C LEU A 44 8.51 -6.14 -2.15
N PRO A 45 9.20 -5.89 -3.26
CA PRO A 45 10.32 -6.72 -3.68
C PRO A 45 11.66 -6.38 -3.01
N LEU A 46 11.79 -5.26 -2.27
CA LEU A 46 13.07 -4.75 -1.76
C LEU A 46 12.97 -4.30 -0.29
N VAL A 47 13.89 -4.77 0.56
CA VAL A 47 14.01 -4.38 1.97
C VAL A 47 14.26 -2.88 2.15
N SER A 48 15.00 -2.23 1.26
CA SER A 48 15.27 -0.79 1.34
C SER A 48 14.01 0.06 1.14
N LEU A 49 13.17 -0.33 0.16
CA LEU A 49 11.90 0.32 -0.12
C LEU A 49 10.91 0.15 1.03
N ARG A 50 10.94 -1.01 1.70
CA ARG A 50 10.15 -1.25 2.92
C ARG A 50 10.45 -0.22 4.01
N GLY A 51 11.73 0.03 4.30
CA GLY A 51 12.13 0.96 5.36
C GLY A 51 11.57 2.37 5.14
N ASP A 52 11.71 2.88 3.92
CA ASP A 52 11.19 4.21 3.55
C ASP A 52 9.65 4.26 3.61
N LEU A 53 8.96 3.25 3.09
CA LEU A 53 7.50 3.23 3.09
C LEU A 53 6.91 3.08 4.50
N LEU A 54 7.49 2.22 5.36
CA LEU A 54 7.08 2.08 6.76
C LEU A 54 7.28 3.37 7.55
N ARG A 55 8.39 4.08 7.29
CA ARG A 55 8.62 5.39 7.91
C ARG A 55 7.51 6.39 7.53
N ARG A 56 7.19 6.51 6.24
CA ARG A 56 6.14 7.43 5.76
C ARG A 56 4.75 7.10 6.30
N VAL A 57 4.37 5.82 6.28
CA VAL A 57 3.05 5.37 6.79
C VAL A 57 2.91 5.66 8.28
N ARG A 58 3.97 5.47 9.07
CA ARG A 58 4.01 5.86 10.49
C ARG A 58 3.89 7.36 10.70
N GLU A 59 4.63 8.16 9.93
CA GLU A 59 4.56 9.63 9.99
C GLU A 59 3.16 10.16 9.65
N LEU A 60 2.42 9.44 8.79
CA LEU A 60 1.04 9.77 8.42
C LEU A 60 -0.01 9.23 9.39
N GLY A 61 0.39 8.50 10.44
CA GLY A 61 -0.54 7.90 11.41
C GLY A 61 -1.44 6.83 10.81
N ILE A 62 -1.02 6.19 9.71
CA ILE A 62 -1.79 5.15 9.04
C ILE A 62 -1.58 3.84 9.79
N ASP A 63 -2.67 3.23 10.22
CA ASP A 63 -2.65 1.90 10.83
C ASP A 63 -2.16 0.86 9.81
N HIS A 64 -1.17 0.07 10.21
CA HIS A 64 -0.50 -0.85 9.31
C HIS A 64 0.15 -2.02 10.04
N LEU A 65 0.35 -3.09 9.28
CA LEU A 65 0.95 -4.33 9.74
C LEU A 65 2.06 -4.77 8.77
N VAL A 66 3.14 -5.33 9.30
CA VAL A 66 4.09 -6.11 8.48
C VAL A 66 3.75 -7.57 8.70
N TRP A 67 3.28 -8.25 7.65
CA TRP A 67 2.82 -9.62 7.76
C TRP A 67 3.99 -10.60 7.92
N ALA A 68 3.79 -11.59 8.79
CA ALA A 68 4.67 -12.74 8.98
C ALA A 68 3.82 -14.01 9.22
N PRO A 69 4.38 -15.22 9.05
CA PRO A 69 3.67 -16.44 9.38
C PRO A 69 3.14 -16.41 10.83
N SER A 70 1.88 -16.79 11.03
CA SER A 70 1.14 -16.74 12.31
C SER A 70 0.57 -15.38 12.71
N GLU A 71 0.80 -14.32 11.93
CA GLU A 71 0.15 -13.04 12.18
C GLU A 71 -1.36 -13.12 11.93
N GLN A 72 -2.16 -12.62 12.88
CA GLN A 72 -3.63 -12.70 12.89
C GLN A 72 -4.33 -11.35 13.10
N GLN A 73 -3.56 -10.27 13.30
CA GLN A 73 -4.13 -8.94 13.44
C GLN A 73 -4.65 -8.41 12.09
N ASP A 74 -5.73 -7.64 12.16
CA ASP A 74 -6.26 -6.89 11.03
C ASP A 74 -5.66 -5.49 10.98
N ALA A 75 -5.36 -5.01 9.76
CA ALA A 75 -4.94 -3.64 9.51
C ALA A 75 -5.41 -3.19 8.11
N PRO A 76 -5.70 -1.89 7.89
CA PRO A 76 -6.13 -1.40 6.59
C PRO A 76 -4.99 -1.45 5.54
N LEU A 77 -3.73 -1.44 5.98
CA LEU A 77 -2.55 -1.62 5.13
C LEU A 77 -1.66 -2.75 5.67
N VAL A 78 -1.41 -3.75 4.83
CA VAL A 78 -0.56 -4.91 5.17
C VAL A 78 0.63 -4.97 4.23
N PHE A 79 1.83 -4.89 4.78
CA PHE A 79 3.08 -5.07 4.05
C PHE A 79 3.43 -6.55 3.96
N VAL A 80 3.63 -7.04 2.74
CA VAL A 80 4.16 -8.38 2.46
C VAL A 80 5.50 -8.23 1.75
N ILE A 81 6.51 -8.92 2.27
CA ILE A 81 7.88 -8.83 1.75
C ILE A 81 8.17 -10.14 1.04
N VAL A 82 8.64 -10.04 -0.20
CA VAL A 82 8.91 -11.23 -1.04
C VAL A 82 10.36 -11.70 -0.90
N GLU A 83 11.23 -10.88 -0.32
CA GLU A 83 12.63 -11.25 -0.07
C GLU A 83 12.69 -12.29 1.06
N ALA A 84 13.32 -13.42 0.75
CA ALA A 84 13.57 -14.55 1.65
C ALA A 84 14.72 -14.27 2.62
#